data_AF-A0A3D0J0B8-F1
#
_entry.id   AF-A0A3D0J0B8-F1
#
_cell.length_a   1.000
_cell.length_b   1.000
_cell.length_c   1.000
_cell.angle_alpha   90.00
_cell.angle_beta   90.00
_cell.angle_gamma   90.00
#
_symmetry.space_group_name_H-M   'P 1'
#
loop_
_entity.id
_entity.type
_entity.pdbx_description
1 polymer ?
#
loop_
_entity_poly.entity_id
_entity_poly.type
_entity_poly.pdbx_seq_one_letter_code
_entity_poly.pdbx_strand_id
1 'polypeptide(L)'
;MKRTLHHPDPKPHGRTYWRSLGEYAKTPDFEEWLHREFPAGAAEWDQDPLSRRNFLRLMGASLALAGLSLSGCRRPEAHLVPFTQSPEWVVPGKKLSFATAQPRRRGALPLLATTFDGRPIKMEGNPLHPMSQGASDNFAQASVLDLYDPARRQHLTRGGKKVQPADWDAEILR
;
A
#
# COMPACT_ATOMS: atom_id res chain seq x y z
N MET A 1 22.23 -43.05 25.25
CA MET A 1 23.13 -43.79 26.16
C MET A 1 23.94 -42.79 26.97
N LYS A 2 23.67 -42.65 28.27
CA LYS A 2 24.35 -41.68 29.14
C LYS A 2 25.74 -42.23 29.50
N ARG A 3 26.83 -41.51 29.18
CA ARG A 3 28.20 -41.89 29.59
C ARG A 3 28.37 -41.56 31.06
N THR A 4 28.34 -42.56 31.93
CA THR A 4 28.71 -42.39 33.34
C THR A 4 30.23 -42.30 33.45
N LEU A 5 30.74 -41.08 33.65
CA LEU A 5 32.15 -40.85 33.94
C LEU A 5 32.43 -41.31 35.36
N HIS A 6 33.19 -42.41 35.50
CA HIS A 6 33.68 -42.85 36.79
C HIS A 6 34.92 -42.02 37.13
N HIS A 7 34.76 -40.99 37.95
CA HIS A 7 35.91 -40.30 38.53
C HIS A 7 36.69 -41.27 39.41
N PRO A 8 38.03 -41.32 39.31
CA PRO A 8 38.84 -42.11 40.22
C PRO A 8 38.77 -41.51 41.62
N ASP A 9 38.74 -42.36 42.65
CA ASP A 9 38.78 -41.90 44.03
C ASP A 9 40.01 -41.01 44.26
N PRO A 10 39.87 -39.92 45.03
CA PRO A 10 40.98 -39.03 45.30
C PRO A 10 42.11 -39.80 45.98
N LYS A 11 43.33 -39.71 45.41
CA LYS A 11 44.51 -40.37 45.98
C LYS A 11 44.79 -39.82 47.38
N PRO A 12 44.99 -40.68 48.40
CA PRO A 12 45.20 -40.21 49.76
C PRO A 12 46.58 -39.58 49.90
N HIS A 13 46.63 -38.25 49.90
CA HIS A 13 47.82 -37.49 50.27
C HIS A 13 47.49 -36.64 51.50
N GLY A 14 47.93 -37.11 52.68
CA GLY A 14 47.78 -36.40 53.96
C GLY A 14 46.43 -36.59 54.66
N ARG A 15 46.11 -35.68 55.59
CA ARG A 15 44.88 -35.69 56.39
C ARG A 15 43.65 -35.42 55.50
N THR A 16 42.61 -36.22 55.63
CA THR A 16 41.33 -36.04 54.94
C THR A 16 40.56 -34.87 55.56
N TYR A 17 40.22 -33.86 54.76
CA TYR A 17 39.38 -32.74 55.18
C TYR A 17 38.05 -32.82 54.43
N TRP A 18 36.94 -32.92 55.16
CA TRP A 18 35.59 -32.95 54.59
C TRP A 18 35.09 -31.52 54.37
N ARG A 19 34.40 -31.27 53.25
CA ARG A 19 33.84 -29.95 52.90
C ARG A 19 32.46 -29.73 53.49
N SER A 20 31.75 -30.81 53.84
CA SER A 20 30.43 -30.73 54.48
C SER A 20 30.18 -31.92 55.41
N LEU A 21 29.21 -31.75 56.32
CA LEU A 21 28.73 -32.84 57.18
C LEU A 21 28.12 -34.00 56.38
N GLY A 22 27.48 -33.71 55.24
CA GLY A 22 26.93 -34.73 54.34
C GLY A 22 28.00 -35.56 53.65
N GLU A 23 29.15 -34.97 53.33
CA GLU A 23 30.32 -35.67 52.78
C GLU A 23 30.95 -36.60 53.83
N TYR A 24 31.01 -36.17 55.09
CA TYR A 24 31.50 -37.03 56.19
C TYR A 24 30.56 -38.21 56.46
N ALA A 25 29.26 -37.94 56.52
CA ALA A 25 28.24 -38.92 56.86
C ALA A 25 27.85 -39.86 55.70
N LYS A 26 28.31 -39.58 54.46
CA LYS A 26 27.94 -40.32 53.23
C LYS A 26 26.43 -40.55 53.13
N THR A 27 25.67 -39.50 53.41
CA THR A 27 24.21 -39.57 53.33
C THR A 27 23.76 -39.78 51.88
N PRO A 28 22.73 -40.61 51.62
CA PRO A 28 22.29 -40.94 50.26
C PRO A 28 21.89 -39.70 49.44
N ASP A 29 21.26 -38.72 50.09
CA ASP A 29 20.86 -37.45 49.44
C ASP A 29 22.05 -36.64 48.91
N PHE A 30 23.20 -36.71 49.59
CA PHE A 30 24.41 -36.00 49.21
C PHE A 30 25.10 -36.69 48.03
N GLU A 31 25.13 -38.02 48.01
CA GLU A 31 25.66 -38.79 46.87
C GLU A 31 24.81 -38.57 45.62
N GLU A 32 23.48 -38.58 45.75
CA GLU A 32 22.58 -38.32 44.63
C GLU A 32 22.76 -36.89 44.08
N TRP A 33 22.94 -35.90 44.96
CA TRP A 33 23.24 -34.52 44.56
C TRP A 33 24.59 -34.41 43.86
N LEU A 34 25.64 -35.09 44.34
CA LEU A 34 26.97 -35.09 43.74
C LEU A 34 26.98 -35.73 42.35
N HIS A 35 26.22 -36.80 42.15
CA HIS A 35 26.09 -37.49 40.86
C HIS A 35 25.19 -36.77 39.86
N ARG A 36 24.53 -35.69 40.26
CA ARG A 36 23.66 -34.89 39.39
C ARG A 36 24.50 -33.88 38.59
N GLU A 37 24.53 -34.09 37.27
CA GLU A 37 25.31 -33.27 36.31
C GLU A 37 24.89 -31.79 36.25
N PHE A 38 23.62 -31.49 36.57
CA PHE A 38 23.11 -30.11 36.66
C PHE A 38 22.27 -29.93 37.93
N PRO A 39 22.56 -28.94 38.79
CA PRO A 39 21.78 -28.66 39.98
C PRO A 39 20.32 -28.32 39.63
N ALA A 40 19.40 -28.57 40.56
CA ALA A 40 17.99 -28.19 40.40
C ALA A 40 17.90 -26.67 40.11
N GLY A 41 17.19 -26.30 39.03
CA GLY A 41 17.07 -24.92 38.55
C GLY A 41 18.00 -24.52 37.39
N ALA A 42 19.07 -25.26 37.10
CA ALA A 42 20.00 -24.91 36.00
C ALA A 42 19.42 -25.12 34.58
N ALA A 43 18.38 -25.96 34.46
CA ALA A 43 17.71 -26.28 33.20
C ALA A 43 16.28 -25.73 33.10
N GLU A 44 15.77 -25.02 34.10
CA GLU A 44 14.35 -24.63 34.17
C GLU A 44 14.01 -23.34 33.40
N TRP A 45 14.95 -22.78 32.63
CA TRP A 45 14.71 -21.63 31.76
C TRP A 45 13.83 -21.90 30.53
N ASP A 46 13.38 -23.14 30.30
CA ASP A 46 12.45 -23.47 29.22
C ASP A 46 11.01 -22.95 29.47
N GLN A 47 10.68 -22.52 30.70
CA GLN A 47 9.37 -21.98 31.06
C GLN A 47 9.30 -20.44 31.07
N ASP A 48 10.42 -19.75 30.82
CA ASP A 48 10.45 -18.29 30.86
C ASP A 48 9.94 -17.69 29.52
N PRO A 49 8.84 -16.91 29.53
CA PRO A 49 8.33 -16.25 28.33
C PRO A 49 9.36 -15.32 27.67
N LEU A 50 10.40 -14.90 28.41
CA LEU A 50 11.47 -14.01 27.95
C LEU A 50 12.78 -14.74 27.60
N SER A 51 12.73 -16.05 27.33
CA SER A 51 13.89 -16.78 26.83
C SER A 51 14.39 -16.23 25.49
N ARG A 52 15.72 -16.14 25.30
CA ARG A 52 16.39 -15.73 24.06
C ARG A 52 15.86 -16.49 22.83
N ARG A 53 15.52 -17.77 23.01
CA ARG A 53 14.98 -18.63 21.95
C ARG A 53 13.56 -18.23 21.54
N ASN A 54 12.72 -17.87 22.51
CA ASN A 54 11.36 -17.42 22.24
C ASN A 54 11.34 -16.04 21.58
N PHE A 55 12.25 -15.14 21.99
CA PHE A 55 12.47 -13.86 21.31
C PHE A 55 12.86 -14.03 19.84
N LEU A 56 13.84 -14.90 19.54
CA LEU A 56 14.26 -15.17 18.15
C LEU A 56 13.15 -15.84 17.32
N ARG A 57 12.37 -16.74 17.93
CA ARG A 57 11.20 -17.36 17.27
C ARG A 57 10.15 -16.31 16.91
N LEU A 58 9.80 -15.42 17.84
CA LEU A 58 8.82 -14.36 17.59
C LEU A 58 9.32 -13.37 16.54
N MET A 59 10.56 -12.89 16.65
CA MET A 59 11.16 -11.99 15.65
C MET A 59 11.20 -12.64 14.26
N GLY A 60 11.59 -13.91 14.16
CA GLY A 60 11.61 -14.65 12.90
C GLY A 60 10.21 -14.81 12.30
N ALA A 61 9.20 -15.10 13.12
CA ALA A 61 7.81 -15.18 12.67
C ALA A 61 7.28 -13.83 12.16
N SER A 62 7.60 -12.73 12.86
CA SER A 62 7.25 -11.36 12.43
C SER A 62 7.89 -10.99 11.09
N LEU A 63 9.16 -11.31 10.90
CA LEU A 63 9.89 -11.07 9.65
C LEU A 63 9.34 -11.90 8.49
N ALA A 64 8.97 -13.16 8.72
CA ALA A 64 8.35 -14.00 7.70
C ALA A 64 6.97 -13.47 7.28
N LEU A 65 6.13 -13.05 8.24
CA LEU A 65 4.83 -12.43 7.95
C LEU A 65 4.97 -11.08 7.22
N ALA A 66 5.93 -10.24 7.64
CA ALA A 66 6.23 -8.99 6.97
C ALA A 66 6.75 -9.21 5.54
N GLY A 67 7.62 -10.21 5.35
CA GLY A 67 8.17 -10.57 4.04
C GLY A 67 7.12 -11.02 3.02
N LEU A 68 6.07 -11.73 3.47
CA LEU A 68 4.94 -12.11 2.62
C LEU A 68 4.05 -10.92 2.23
N SER A 69 4.00 -9.87 3.05
CA SER A 69 3.25 -8.63 2.74
C SER A 69 3.97 -7.73 1.72
N LEU A 70 5.30 -7.86 1.59
CA LEU A 70 6.10 -7.11 0.62
C LEU A 70 5.94 -7.64 -0.82
N SER A 71 5.35 -8.82 -1.00
CA SER A 71 5.02 -9.37 -2.32
C SER A 71 3.83 -8.67 -2.99
N GLY A 72 3.12 -7.79 -2.26
CA GLY A 72 1.96 -7.03 -2.76
C GLY A 72 2.31 -5.82 -3.62
N CYS A 73 3.58 -5.42 -3.73
CA CYS A 73 4.00 -4.24 -4.51
C CYS A 73 4.21 -4.56 -6.00
N ARG A 74 3.34 -5.36 -6.63
CA ARG A 74 3.36 -5.49 -8.10
C ARG A 74 2.67 -4.26 -8.69
N ARG A 75 3.45 -3.44 -9.40
CA ARG A 75 2.90 -2.31 -10.14
C ARG A 75 1.88 -2.86 -11.15
N PRO A 76 0.64 -2.35 -11.17
CA PRO A 76 -0.35 -2.77 -12.15
C PRO A 76 0.20 -2.50 -13.55
N GLU A 77 -0.03 -3.44 -14.46
CA GLU A 77 0.34 -3.29 -15.86
C GLU A 77 -0.52 -2.17 -16.47
N ALA A 78 0.13 -1.13 -16.99
CA ALA A 78 -0.54 -0.02 -17.65
C ALA A 78 -0.45 -0.21 -19.17
N HIS A 79 -1.60 -0.33 -19.82
CA HIS A 79 -1.66 -0.44 -21.28
C HIS A 79 -1.68 0.95 -21.91
N LEU A 80 -0.84 1.16 -22.93
CA LEU A 80 -0.84 2.35 -23.76
C LEU A 80 -1.68 2.06 -25.02
N VAL A 81 -2.81 2.75 -25.17
CA VAL A 81 -3.71 2.59 -26.32
C VAL A 81 -3.52 3.76 -27.28
N PRO A 82 -2.88 3.55 -28.45
CA PRO A 82 -2.72 4.61 -29.45
C PRO A 82 -4.02 4.85 -30.23
N PHE A 83 -4.06 5.97 -30.95
CA PHE A 83 -5.13 6.23 -31.92
C PHE A 83 -5.10 5.18 -33.04
N THR A 84 -6.28 4.65 -33.39
CA THR A 84 -6.44 3.77 -34.57
C THR A 84 -6.32 4.57 -35.87
N GLN A 85 -6.84 5.80 -35.88
CA GLN A 85 -6.69 6.78 -36.94
C GLN A 85 -6.33 8.12 -36.30
N SER A 86 -5.05 8.52 -36.42
CA SER A 86 -4.55 9.76 -35.83
C SER A 86 -5.00 10.97 -36.67
N PRO A 87 -5.61 12.00 -36.06
CA PRO A 87 -5.84 13.28 -36.74
C PRO A 87 -4.49 13.94 -37.07
N GLU A 88 -4.36 14.53 -38.26
CA GLU A 88 -3.09 15.08 -38.75
C GLU A 88 -2.48 16.17 -37.84
N TRP A 89 -3.34 16.97 -37.23
CA TRP A 89 -2.96 18.12 -36.40
C TRP A 89 -2.88 17.79 -34.91
N VAL A 90 -3.11 16.53 -34.51
CA VAL A 90 -3.02 16.07 -33.12
C VAL A 90 -1.75 15.25 -32.90
N VAL A 91 -0.84 15.82 -32.10
CA VAL A 91 0.38 15.13 -31.67
C VAL A 91 0.18 14.67 -30.22
N PRO A 92 0.15 13.34 -29.95
CA PRO A 92 0.03 12.82 -28.60
C PRO A 92 1.12 13.39 -27.68
N GLY A 93 0.74 13.84 -26.49
CA GLY A 93 1.68 14.46 -25.54
C GLY A 93 1.84 15.97 -25.68
N LYS A 94 1.34 16.60 -26.76
CA LYS A 94 1.38 18.06 -26.93
C LYS A 94 0.01 18.68 -26.70
N LYS A 95 0.00 19.80 -25.98
CA LYS A 95 -1.20 20.61 -25.79
C LYS A 95 -1.61 21.28 -27.10
N LEU A 96 -2.91 21.31 -27.36
CA LEU A 96 -3.51 22.01 -28.48
C LEU A 96 -4.57 22.98 -27.99
N SER A 97 -4.53 24.21 -28.49
CA SER A 97 -5.43 25.27 -28.04
C SER A 97 -6.42 25.61 -29.15
N PHE A 98 -7.71 25.58 -28.83
CA PHE A 98 -8.78 25.98 -29.75
C PHE A 98 -9.44 27.27 -29.31
N ALA A 99 -9.76 28.13 -30.27
CA ALA A 99 -10.63 29.27 -30.03
C ALA A 99 -12.07 28.79 -29.93
N THR A 100 -12.75 29.11 -28.82
CA THR A 100 -14.15 28.78 -28.55
C THR A 100 -14.82 29.95 -27.82
N ALA A 101 -16.12 29.83 -27.53
CA ALA A 101 -16.83 30.82 -26.73
C ALA A 101 -17.86 30.15 -25.81
N GLN A 102 -17.99 30.67 -24.59
CA GLN A 102 -19.01 30.20 -23.64
C GLN A 102 -20.21 31.15 -23.65
N PRO A 103 -21.44 30.64 -23.86
CA PRO A 103 -22.63 31.48 -23.84
C PRO A 103 -22.89 32.04 -22.43
N ARG A 104 -23.29 33.31 -22.38
CA ARG A 104 -23.65 34.06 -21.19
C ARG A 104 -25.03 34.70 -21.40
N ARG A 105 -25.62 35.20 -20.32
CA ARG A 105 -26.98 35.78 -20.34
C ARG A 105 -27.17 36.92 -21.36
N ARG A 106 -26.12 37.68 -21.66
CA ARG A 106 -26.18 38.86 -22.56
C ARG A 106 -25.12 38.81 -23.68
N GLY A 107 -24.55 37.65 -23.97
CA GLY A 107 -23.49 37.53 -24.99
C GLY A 107 -22.71 36.23 -24.87
N ALA A 108 -21.48 36.20 -25.38
CA ALA A 108 -20.57 35.07 -25.24
C ALA A 108 -19.20 35.52 -24.76
N LEU A 109 -18.60 34.78 -23.84
CA LEU A 109 -17.23 35.00 -23.40
C LEU A 109 -16.28 34.25 -24.35
N PRO A 110 -15.37 34.93 -25.06
CA PRO A 110 -14.41 34.33 -25.96
C PRO A 110 -13.31 33.67 -25.14
N LEU A 111 -13.05 32.40 -25.44
CA LEU A 111 -12.16 31.55 -24.68
C LEU A 111 -11.19 30.82 -25.61
N LEU A 112 -10.10 30.38 -25.02
CA LEU A 112 -9.12 29.49 -25.59
C LEU A 112 -9.13 28.20 -24.76
N ALA A 113 -9.66 27.13 -25.35
CA ALA A 113 -9.70 25.81 -24.73
C ALA A 113 -8.38 25.09 -25.00
N THR A 114 -7.58 24.89 -23.95
CA THR A 114 -6.40 24.03 -24.03
C THR A 114 -6.85 22.59 -23.86
N THR A 115 -6.49 21.75 -24.82
CA THR A 115 -6.86 20.34 -24.91
C THR A 115 -5.63 19.45 -24.93
N PHE A 116 -5.81 18.23 -24.44
CA PHE A 116 -4.84 17.15 -24.53
C PHE A 116 -5.55 15.95 -25.16
N ASP A 117 -5.07 15.47 -26.30
CA ASP A 117 -5.70 14.37 -27.06
C ASP A 117 -7.21 14.59 -27.31
N GLY A 118 -7.60 15.85 -27.57
CA GLY A 118 -8.99 16.26 -27.81
C GLY A 118 -9.83 16.51 -26.55
N ARG A 119 -9.28 16.30 -25.36
CA ARG A 119 -9.96 16.53 -24.08
C ARG A 119 -9.61 17.91 -23.53
N PRO A 120 -10.57 18.84 -23.38
CA PRO A 120 -10.31 20.14 -22.75
C PRO A 120 -9.84 19.95 -21.32
N ILE A 121 -8.72 20.57 -20.94
CA ILE A 121 -8.18 20.52 -19.56
C ILE A 121 -8.23 21.88 -18.88
N LYS A 122 -8.27 22.96 -19.66
CA LYS A 122 -8.19 24.33 -19.15
C LYS A 122 -8.86 25.30 -20.13
N MET A 123 -9.61 26.25 -19.58
CA MET A 123 -10.22 27.35 -20.33
C MET A 123 -9.49 28.64 -19.96
N GLU A 124 -8.97 29.36 -20.94
CA GLU A 124 -8.40 30.70 -20.75
C GLU A 124 -9.11 31.72 -21.62
N GLY A 125 -8.89 33.01 -21.37
CA GLY A 125 -9.40 34.06 -22.24
C GLY A 125 -8.71 34.07 -23.60
N ASN A 126 -9.40 34.48 -24.66
CA ASN A 126 -8.74 34.69 -25.94
C ASN A 126 -7.98 36.04 -25.94
N PRO A 127 -6.64 36.06 -26.05
CA PRO A 127 -5.85 37.30 -26.05
C PRO A 127 -6.11 38.19 -27.25
N LEU A 128 -6.52 37.63 -28.39
CA LEU A 128 -6.83 38.39 -29.60
C LEU A 128 -8.19 39.07 -29.55
N HIS A 129 -9.05 38.71 -28.59
CA HIS A 129 -10.38 39.28 -28.50
C HIS A 129 -10.41 40.48 -27.52
N PRO A 130 -10.88 41.66 -27.96
CA PRO A 130 -10.77 42.91 -27.18
C PRO A 130 -11.49 42.86 -25.82
N MET A 131 -12.55 42.06 -25.71
CA MET A 131 -13.31 41.90 -24.47
C MET A 131 -12.57 41.16 -23.35
N SER A 132 -11.75 40.15 -23.69
CA SER A 132 -11.11 39.28 -22.70
C SER A 132 -9.63 39.61 -22.55
N GLN A 133 -8.93 39.95 -23.64
CA GLN A 133 -7.48 40.22 -23.66
C GLN A 133 -6.66 39.15 -22.92
N GLY A 134 -7.13 37.89 -22.94
CA GLY A 134 -6.48 36.76 -22.30
C GLY A 134 -7.03 36.41 -20.90
N ALA A 135 -7.85 37.27 -20.30
CA ALA A 135 -8.46 37.01 -19.00
C ALA A 135 -9.72 36.14 -19.10
N SER A 136 -9.90 35.26 -18.11
CA SER A 136 -11.08 34.41 -17.98
C SER A 136 -11.76 34.65 -16.63
N ASP A 137 -13.06 34.31 -16.55
CA ASP A 137 -13.86 34.44 -15.33
C ASP A 137 -13.93 33.10 -14.56
N ASN A 138 -14.31 33.15 -13.28
CA ASN A 138 -14.43 31.98 -12.42
C ASN A 138 -15.38 30.91 -13.00
N PHE A 139 -16.50 31.30 -13.60
CA PHE A 139 -17.45 30.40 -14.23
C PHE A 139 -16.89 29.75 -15.50
N ALA A 140 -15.99 30.44 -16.21
CA ALA A 140 -15.34 29.87 -17.39
C ALA A 140 -14.31 28.81 -16.98
N GLN A 141 -13.53 29.11 -15.94
CA GLN A 141 -12.60 28.16 -15.35
C GLN A 141 -13.33 26.93 -14.78
N ALA A 142 -14.44 27.13 -14.08
CA ALA A 142 -15.24 26.05 -13.50
C ALA A 142 -15.98 25.20 -14.55
N SER A 143 -16.20 25.70 -15.77
CA SER A 143 -16.93 24.97 -16.82
C SER A 143 -16.29 23.64 -17.22
N VAL A 144 -14.97 23.50 -17.02
CA VAL A 144 -14.27 22.22 -17.24
C VAL A 144 -14.80 21.13 -16.31
N LEU A 145 -15.13 21.48 -15.06
CA LEU A 145 -15.68 20.53 -14.10
C LEU A 145 -17.10 20.10 -14.47
N ASP A 146 -17.93 21.04 -14.94
CA ASP A 146 -19.29 20.75 -15.42
C ASP A 146 -19.30 19.84 -16.67
N LEU A 147 -18.25 19.94 -17.51
CA LEU A 147 -18.08 19.03 -18.65
C LEU A 147 -17.74 17.59 -18.20
N TYR A 148 -16.92 17.44 -17.16
CA TYR A 148 -16.49 16.14 -16.63
C TYR A 148 -17.27 15.68 -15.39
N ASP A 149 -18.42 16.27 -15.10
CA ASP A 149 -19.24 15.88 -13.97
C ASP A 149 -19.79 14.44 -14.18
N PRO A 150 -19.51 13.49 -13.28
CA PRO A 150 -20.07 12.13 -13.37
C PRO A 150 -21.60 12.10 -13.29
N ALA A 151 -22.23 13.10 -12.65
CA ALA A 151 -23.69 13.23 -12.53
C ALA A 151 -24.34 13.80 -13.80
N ARG A 152 -23.54 14.25 -14.77
CA ARG A 152 -24.03 14.75 -16.06
C ARG A 152 -24.88 13.68 -16.75
N ARG A 153 -26.01 14.07 -17.34
CA ARG A 153 -26.92 13.12 -18.01
C ARG A 153 -26.20 12.39 -19.14
N GLN A 154 -26.07 11.07 -18.99
CA GLN A 154 -25.46 10.17 -19.98
C GLN A 154 -26.49 9.56 -20.94
N HIS A 155 -27.78 9.68 -20.62
CA HIS A 155 -28.86 9.07 -21.36
C HIS A 155 -30.03 10.04 -21.55
N LEU A 156 -30.71 9.89 -22.69
CA LEU A 156 -31.96 10.59 -22.97
C LEU A 156 -33.06 10.04 -22.06
N THR A 157 -33.87 10.94 -21.50
CA THR A 157 -34.95 10.58 -20.59
C THR A 157 -36.23 11.34 -20.91
N ARG A 158 -37.37 10.63 -20.92
CA ARG A 158 -38.72 11.20 -21.09
C ARG A 158 -39.58 10.79 -19.91
N GLY A 159 -40.20 11.77 -19.24
CA GLY A 159 -41.01 11.51 -18.03
C GLY A 159 -40.24 10.77 -16.92
N GLY A 160 -38.93 10.99 -16.82
CA GLY A 160 -38.05 10.32 -15.85
C GLY A 160 -37.60 8.90 -16.23
N LYS A 161 -38.07 8.33 -17.35
CA LYS A 161 -37.66 7.00 -17.85
C LYS A 161 -36.63 7.14 -18.96
N LYS A 162 -35.66 6.21 -19.01
CA LYS A 162 -34.65 6.13 -20.07
C LYS A 162 -35.32 5.80 -21.41
N VAL A 163 -34.94 6.51 -22.46
CA VAL A 163 -35.47 6.34 -23.83
C VAL A 163 -34.36 5.75 -24.71
N GLN A 164 -34.73 4.88 -25.65
CA GLN A 164 -33.81 4.36 -26.66
C GLN A 164 -33.56 5.43 -27.73
N PRO A 165 -32.35 5.50 -28.33
CA PRO A 165 -32.07 6.47 -29.40
C PRO A 165 -33.06 6.40 -30.57
N ALA A 166 -33.48 5.21 -30.98
CA ALA A 166 -34.45 5.03 -32.08
C ALA A 166 -35.82 5.67 -31.79
N ASP A 167 -36.28 5.58 -30.53
CA ASP A 167 -37.55 6.21 -30.12
C ASP A 167 -37.45 7.74 -30.12
N TRP A 168 -36.25 8.27 -29.87
CA TRP A 168 -35.97 9.70 -29.92
C TRP A 168 -35.87 10.23 -31.35
N ASP A 169 -35.23 9.49 -32.25
CA ASP A 169 -35.11 9.86 -33.67
C ASP A 169 -36.49 9.96 -34.34
N ALA A 170 -37.39 9.03 -34.02
CA ALA A 170 -38.79 9.07 -34.47
C ALA A 170 -39.55 10.30 -33.95
N GLU A 171 -39.10 10.91 -32.84
CA GLU A 171 -39.73 12.08 -32.23
C GLU A 171 -39.17 13.39 -32.80
N ILE A 172 -37.89 13.46 -33.17
CA ILE A 172 -37.31 14.63 -33.88
C ILE A 172 -37.89 14.77 -35.29
N LEU A 173 -38.12 13.65 -35.98
CA LEU A 173 -38.61 13.62 -37.36
C LEU A 173 -40.11 13.89 -37.50
N ARG A 174 -40.82 14.10 -36.39
CA ARG A 174 -42.26 14.35 -36.35
C ARG A 174 -42.57 15.85 -36.35
#